data_AF-A0A9D8RHW0-F1
#
_entry.id   AF-A0A9D8RHW0-F1
#
_cell.length_a   1.000
_cell.length_b   1.000
_cell.length_c   1.000
_cell.angle_alpha   90.00
_cell.angle_beta   90.00
_cell.angle_gamma   90.00
#
_symmetry.space_group_name_H-M   'P 1'
#
loop_
_entity.id
_entity.type
_entity.pdbx_description
1 polymer ?
#
loop_
_entity_poly.entity_id
_entity_poly.type
_entity_poly.pdbx_seq_one_letter_code
_entity_poly.pdbx_strand_id
1 'polypeptide(L)'
;MISDEKMTEWRDIWQEIIETSRLTLIEDIQNYKHFDEIENKYPKDKMILFEKAITAECLGDLPTATEFYKKASDEKNGLPVKHWRDRAEYFLDRINTKKQCHVLGELDKKQALRNVQLDTYYNAHSYFHLDDYIRYLAISSISRLCSEPAMAIVIFRTCLEIGIWTYFEEDANKINKNYQLKYNKDSDWEVDLKDLLKGLKNNRLPRKEYDLFFQLKEYGNKAAHPGKIKKEPPYKYDDSDLIDILDCFNSTLFILNKYAEKKNLL
;
A
#
# COMPACT_ATOMS: atom_id res chain seq x y z
N MET A 1 -28.31 7.69 -10.90
CA MET A 1 -27.34 8.79 -10.78
C MET A 1 -27.05 8.97 -9.31
N ILE A 2 -25.88 8.54 -8.85
CA ILE A 2 -25.37 8.89 -7.52
C ILE A 2 -24.82 10.32 -7.68
N SER A 3 -25.32 11.27 -6.91
CA SER A 3 -24.92 12.68 -7.01
C SER A 3 -23.42 12.82 -6.76
N ASP A 4 -22.75 13.67 -7.56
CA ASP A 4 -21.30 13.90 -7.52
C ASP A 4 -20.81 14.38 -6.13
N GLU A 5 -21.68 14.92 -5.27
CA GLU A 5 -21.37 15.29 -3.88
C GLU A 5 -21.07 14.09 -2.96
N LYS A 6 -21.51 12.86 -3.29
CA LYS A 6 -21.32 11.67 -2.44
C LYS A 6 -19.99 10.94 -2.66
N MET A 7 -19.30 11.19 -3.76
CA MET A 7 -18.08 10.46 -4.12
C MET A 7 -16.80 11.11 -3.55
N THR A 8 -16.88 12.38 -3.14
CA THR A 8 -15.79 13.12 -2.49
C THR A 8 -15.59 12.72 -1.03
N GLU A 9 -16.65 12.47 -0.26
CA GLU A 9 -16.55 12.22 1.19
C GLU A 9 -15.73 10.97 1.54
N TRP A 10 -15.91 9.83 0.85
CA TRP A 10 -15.30 8.57 1.28
C TRP A 10 -13.77 8.55 1.08
N ARG A 11 -13.25 9.24 0.06
CA ARG A 11 -11.80 9.29 -0.20
C ARG A 11 -11.10 10.15 0.84
N ASP A 12 -11.72 11.28 1.17
CA ASP A 12 -11.22 12.22 2.16
C ASP A 12 -11.25 11.58 3.55
N ILE A 13 -12.36 10.91 3.90
CA ILE A 13 -12.46 10.10 5.13
C ILE A 13 -11.37 9.02 5.17
N TRP A 14 -11.16 8.30 4.07
CA TRP A 14 -10.15 7.23 4.02
C TRP A 14 -8.72 7.75 4.19
N GLN A 15 -8.40 8.89 3.59
CA GLN A 15 -7.11 9.54 3.77
C GLN A 15 -6.92 10.01 5.22
N GLU A 16 -7.93 10.67 5.80
CA GLU A 16 -7.93 11.17 7.18
C GLU A 16 -7.74 10.00 8.19
N ILE A 17 -8.37 8.84 7.92
CA ILE A 17 -8.22 7.64 8.75
C ILE A 17 -6.80 7.05 8.67
N ILE A 18 -6.19 6.98 7.49
CA ILE A 18 -4.84 6.43 7.31
C ILE A 18 -3.78 7.32 7.98
N GLU A 19 -3.94 8.64 7.86
CA GLU A 19 -3.12 9.64 8.57
C GLU A 19 -3.24 9.47 10.09
N THR A 20 -4.48 9.35 10.59
CA THR A 20 -4.78 9.11 12.01
C THR A 20 -4.17 7.82 12.53
N SER A 21 -4.23 6.74 11.74
CA SER A 21 -3.53 5.48 12.04
C SER A 21 -2.03 5.73 12.20
N ARG A 22 -1.40 6.53 11.32
CA ARG A 22 0.04 6.86 11.44
C ARG A 22 0.35 7.58 12.74
N LEU A 23 -0.39 8.66 13.00
CA LEU A 23 -0.16 9.51 14.17
C LEU A 23 -0.27 8.68 15.45
N THR A 24 -1.28 7.82 15.54
CA THR A 24 -1.45 6.91 16.68
C THR A 24 -0.27 5.95 16.84
N LEU A 25 0.29 5.43 15.74
CA LEU A 25 1.45 4.53 15.76
C LEU A 25 2.75 5.24 16.16
N ILE A 26 2.92 6.51 15.78
CA ILE A 26 4.12 7.29 16.09
C ILE A 26 4.09 7.80 17.53
N GLU A 27 2.93 8.27 17.99
CA GLU A 27 2.81 8.89 19.31
C GLU A 27 2.96 7.85 20.44
N ASP A 28 2.83 6.54 20.15
CA ASP A 28 2.85 5.42 21.12
C ASP A 28 1.88 5.66 22.31
N ILE A 29 0.86 6.49 22.08
CA ILE A 29 -0.19 6.74 23.03
C ILE A 29 -1.33 5.79 22.62
N GLN A 30 -1.67 4.84 23.49
CA GLN A 30 -2.88 3.99 23.38
C GLN A 30 -4.20 4.79 23.45
N ASN A 31 -4.15 6.09 23.19
CA ASN A 31 -5.29 6.98 23.23
C ASN A 31 -5.77 7.17 21.79
N TYR A 32 -6.79 6.41 21.42
CA TYR A 32 -7.48 6.48 20.12
C TYR A 32 -8.26 7.80 19.91
N LYS A 33 -7.89 8.88 20.60
CA LYS A 33 -8.56 10.18 20.57
C LYS A 33 -8.72 10.72 19.16
N HIS A 34 -7.67 10.65 18.33
CA HIS A 34 -7.73 11.09 16.94
C HIS A 34 -8.77 10.30 16.14
N PHE A 35 -8.88 8.99 16.38
CA PHE A 35 -9.93 8.19 15.76
C PHE A 35 -11.33 8.53 16.30
N ASP A 36 -11.47 8.89 17.58
CA ASP A 36 -12.75 9.30 18.15
C ASP A 36 -13.21 10.63 17.55
N GLU A 37 -12.29 11.54 17.23
CA GLU A 37 -12.58 12.79 16.50
C GLU A 37 -13.14 12.50 15.10
N ILE A 38 -12.53 11.56 14.36
CA ILE A 38 -13.04 11.11 13.05
C ILE A 38 -14.40 10.41 13.20
N GLU A 39 -14.57 9.54 14.20
CA GLU A 39 -15.82 8.81 14.43
C GLU A 39 -16.97 9.78 14.77
N ASN A 40 -16.69 10.84 15.54
CA ASN A 40 -17.67 11.89 15.82
C ASN A 40 -18.03 12.70 14.57
N LYS A 41 -17.05 12.96 13.70
CA LYS A 41 -17.24 13.67 12.43
C LYS A 41 -18.00 12.84 11.40
N TYR A 42 -17.75 11.52 11.36
CA TYR A 42 -18.31 10.58 10.39
C TYR A 42 -18.87 9.30 11.04
N PRO A 43 -19.92 9.38 11.89
CA PRO A 43 -20.39 8.25 12.71
C PRO A 43 -20.98 7.08 11.92
N LYS A 44 -21.28 7.30 10.64
CA LYS A 44 -21.79 6.30 9.71
C LYS A 44 -20.68 5.54 8.98
N ASP A 45 -19.45 6.06 8.98
CA ASP A 45 -18.33 5.39 8.34
C ASP A 45 -17.82 4.27 9.25
N LYS A 46 -17.88 3.03 8.75
CA LYS A 46 -17.48 1.83 9.49
C LYS A 46 -16.07 1.37 9.13
N MET A 47 -15.42 1.99 8.16
CA MET A 47 -14.01 1.73 7.85
C MET A 47 -13.11 2.13 9.02
N ILE A 48 -13.53 3.13 9.81
CA ILE A 48 -12.87 3.53 11.08
C ILE A 48 -12.69 2.33 12.02
N LEU A 49 -13.67 1.43 12.12
CA LEU A 49 -13.57 0.24 12.97
C LEU A 49 -12.44 -0.69 12.51
N PHE A 50 -12.31 -0.88 11.21
CA PHE A 50 -11.28 -1.74 10.62
C PHE A 50 -9.89 -1.15 10.83
N GLU A 51 -9.74 0.16 10.63
CA GLU A 51 -8.46 0.85 10.80
C GLU A 51 -8.05 1.02 12.26
N LYS A 52 -9.02 1.22 13.18
CA LYS A 52 -8.78 1.10 14.64
C LYS A 52 -8.24 -0.29 14.99
N ALA A 53 -8.82 -1.35 14.42
CA ALA A 53 -8.38 -2.72 14.67
C ALA A 53 -6.95 -3.00 14.19
N ILE A 54 -6.61 -2.58 12.96
CA ILE A 54 -5.24 -2.73 12.41
C ILE A 54 -4.23 -1.94 13.23
N THR A 55 -4.59 -0.71 13.63
CA THR A 55 -3.71 0.14 14.42
C THR A 55 -3.44 -0.46 15.79
N ALA A 56 -4.48 -0.95 16.47
CA ALA A 56 -4.35 -1.69 17.73
C ALA A 56 -3.44 -2.92 17.59
N GLU A 57 -3.60 -3.66 16.48
CA GLU A 57 -2.77 -4.83 16.20
C GLU A 57 -1.29 -4.45 15.98
N CYS A 58 -1.03 -3.38 15.24
CA CYS A 58 0.33 -2.86 15.03
C CYS A 58 0.99 -2.39 16.32
N LEU A 59 0.23 -1.84 17.27
CA LEU A 59 0.68 -1.50 18.63
C LEU A 59 0.87 -2.73 19.54
N GLY A 60 0.46 -3.92 19.10
CA GLY A 60 0.50 -5.15 19.90
C GLY A 60 -0.67 -5.30 20.88
N ASP A 61 -1.66 -4.42 20.86
CA ASP A 61 -2.88 -4.51 21.67
C ASP A 61 -3.89 -5.48 21.01
N LEU A 62 -3.55 -6.76 21.07
CA LEU A 62 -4.35 -7.84 20.48
C LEU A 62 -5.79 -7.94 21.04
N PRO A 63 -6.04 -7.71 22.35
CA PRO A 63 -7.41 -7.67 22.88
C PRO A 63 -8.27 -6.60 22.19
N THR A 64 -7.77 -5.38 22.07
CA THR A 64 -8.50 -4.27 21.42
C THR A 64 -8.65 -4.51 19.92
N ALA A 65 -7.59 -5.00 19.25
CA ALA A 65 -7.66 -5.39 17.84
C ALA A 65 -8.77 -6.43 17.60
N THR A 66 -8.83 -7.47 18.44
CA THR A 66 -9.84 -8.52 18.38
C THR A 66 -11.25 -7.97 18.54
N GLU A 67 -11.46 -7.05 19.47
CA GLU A 67 -12.77 -6.41 19.69
C GLU A 67 -13.22 -5.63 18.44
N PHE A 68 -12.33 -4.81 17.88
CA PHE A 68 -12.66 -3.99 16.72
C PHE A 68 -12.83 -4.82 15.45
N TYR A 69 -12.02 -5.86 15.22
CA TYR A 69 -12.23 -6.76 14.07
C TYR A 69 -13.59 -7.47 14.15
N LYS A 70 -14.02 -7.92 15.34
CA LYS A 70 -15.35 -8.51 15.54
C LYS A 70 -16.47 -7.51 15.23
N LYS A 71 -16.33 -6.25 15.65
CA LYS A 71 -17.29 -5.19 15.32
C LYS A 71 -17.31 -4.90 13.81
N ALA A 72 -16.13 -4.87 13.18
CA ALA A 72 -15.99 -4.60 11.75
C ALA A 72 -16.55 -5.73 10.87
N SER A 73 -16.42 -6.99 11.29
CA SER A 73 -16.97 -8.15 10.56
C SER A 73 -18.47 -8.38 10.77
N ASP A 74 -19.10 -7.74 11.76
CA ASP A 74 -20.52 -7.93 12.05
C ASP A 74 -21.41 -7.62 10.83
N GLU A 75 -22.33 -8.54 10.51
CA GLU A 75 -23.17 -8.44 9.32
C GLU A 75 -24.18 -7.29 9.39
N LYS A 76 -24.62 -6.90 10.59
CA LYS A 76 -25.70 -5.92 10.80
C LYS A 76 -25.18 -4.51 11.04
N ASN A 77 -24.10 -4.38 11.81
CA ASN A 77 -23.59 -3.11 12.34
C ASN A 77 -22.13 -2.82 11.95
N GLY A 78 -21.45 -3.78 11.30
CA GLY A 78 -20.06 -3.66 10.87
C GLY A 78 -19.90 -2.99 9.51
N LEU A 79 -18.86 -3.38 8.79
CA LEU A 79 -18.52 -2.82 7.48
C LEU A 79 -19.65 -3.06 6.48
N PRO A 80 -20.06 -2.06 5.67
CA PRO A 80 -21.23 -2.19 4.80
C PRO A 80 -20.99 -3.14 3.61
N VAL A 81 -19.74 -3.28 3.17
CA VAL A 81 -19.39 -4.10 2.00
C VAL A 81 -18.84 -5.45 2.45
N LYS A 82 -19.41 -6.53 1.90
CA LYS A 82 -19.04 -7.91 2.26
C LYS A 82 -17.53 -8.18 2.18
N HIS A 83 -16.87 -7.78 1.10
CA HIS A 83 -15.44 -8.09 0.95
C HIS A 83 -14.58 -7.46 2.05
N TRP A 84 -14.97 -6.31 2.61
CA TRP A 84 -14.29 -5.70 3.75
C TRP A 84 -14.60 -6.42 5.07
N ARG A 85 -15.83 -6.93 5.25
CA ARG A 85 -16.15 -7.82 6.38
C ARG A 85 -15.33 -9.11 6.32
N ASP A 86 -15.26 -9.74 5.15
CA ASP A 86 -14.46 -10.95 4.93
C ASP A 86 -12.95 -10.71 5.17
N ARG A 87 -12.48 -9.45 5.05
CA ARG A 87 -11.12 -9.06 5.46
C ARG A 87 -11.01 -8.96 6.99
N ALA A 88 -11.93 -8.29 7.66
CA ALA A 88 -11.96 -8.21 9.11
C ALA A 88 -11.99 -9.59 9.78
N GLU A 89 -12.80 -10.51 9.26
CA GLU A 89 -12.82 -11.92 9.73
C GLU A 89 -11.47 -12.61 9.55
N TYR A 90 -10.82 -12.38 8.40
CA TYR A 90 -9.50 -12.96 8.15
C TYR A 90 -8.45 -12.48 9.16
N PHE A 91 -8.42 -11.18 9.44
CA PHE A 91 -7.48 -10.62 10.42
C PHE A 91 -7.78 -11.13 11.84
N LEU A 92 -9.05 -11.28 12.19
CA LEU A 92 -9.47 -11.90 13.43
C LEU A 92 -8.98 -13.35 13.54
N ASP A 93 -9.16 -14.15 12.49
CA ASP A 93 -8.67 -15.54 12.44
C ASP A 93 -7.15 -15.62 12.53
N ARG A 94 -6.45 -14.69 11.88
CA ARG A 94 -4.98 -14.58 11.95
C ARG A 94 -4.49 -14.34 13.38
N ILE A 95 -5.09 -13.38 14.09
CA ILE A 95 -4.76 -13.10 15.50
C ILE A 95 -4.99 -14.36 16.34
N ASN A 96 -6.14 -15.02 16.17
CA ASN A 96 -6.51 -16.20 16.96
C ASN A 96 -5.58 -17.39 16.70
N THR A 97 -5.09 -17.54 15.48
CA THR A 97 -4.21 -18.65 15.08
C THR A 97 -2.72 -18.37 15.31
N LYS A 98 -2.34 -17.12 15.59
CA LYS A 98 -0.93 -16.66 15.74
C LYS A 98 -0.01 -17.06 14.57
N LYS A 99 -0.56 -17.26 13.37
CA LYS A 99 0.20 -17.66 12.19
C LYS A 99 0.35 -16.50 11.23
N GLN A 100 1.57 -16.27 10.74
CA GLN A 100 1.79 -15.47 9.54
C GLN A 100 1.32 -16.27 8.31
N CYS A 101 0.68 -15.62 7.33
CA CYS A 101 -0.15 -16.32 6.35
C CYS A 101 0.63 -17.07 5.26
N HIS A 102 1.94 -16.87 5.16
CA HIS A 102 2.83 -17.68 4.31
C HIS A 102 3.09 -19.10 4.86
N VAL A 103 2.52 -19.49 6.00
CA VAL A 103 2.74 -20.80 6.67
C VAL A 103 1.47 -21.68 6.70
N LEU A 104 0.50 -21.44 5.81
CA LEU A 104 -0.76 -22.21 5.78
C LEU A 104 -0.80 -23.27 4.67
N GLY A 105 0.12 -24.25 4.67
CA GLY A 105 0.00 -25.47 3.85
C GLY A 105 -0.03 -25.28 2.32
N GLU A 106 -0.31 -26.37 1.57
CA GLU A 106 -0.54 -26.29 0.13
C GLU A 106 -1.85 -25.55 -0.14
N LEU A 107 -1.77 -24.23 -0.29
CA LEU A 107 -2.89 -23.39 -0.70
C LEU A 107 -3.09 -23.52 -2.21
N ASP A 108 -4.35 -23.52 -2.66
CA ASP A 108 -4.60 -23.18 -4.06
C ASP A 108 -4.09 -21.76 -4.35
N LYS A 109 -3.73 -21.49 -5.61
CA LYS A 109 -3.08 -20.22 -6.00
C LYS A 109 -3.92 -18.99 -5.65
N LYS A 110 -5.25 -19.11 -5.67
CA LYS A 110 -6.18 -18.02 -5.40
C LYS A 110 -6.19 -17.67 -3.91
N GLN A 111 -6.17 -18.68 -3.05
CA GLN A 111 -6.05 -18.50 -1.61
C GLN A 111 -4.66 -17.98 -1.24
N ALA A 112 -3.60 -18.44 -1.92
CA ALA A 112 -2.25 -17.88 -1.77
C ALA A 112 -2.22 -16.39 -2.11
N LEU A 113 -2.77 -15.98 -3.26
CA LEU A 113 -2.87 -14.57 -3.66
C LEU A 113 -3.62 -13.74 -2.62
N ARG A 114 -4.77 -14.23 -2.15
CA ARG A 114 -5.54 -13.54 -1.11
C ARG A 114 -4.74 -13.36 0.18
N ASN A 115 -4.00 -14.38 0.60
CA ASN A 115 -3.17 -14.30 1.80
C ASN A 115 -2.04 -13.27 1.64
N VAL A 116 -1.30 -13.31 0.54
CA VAL A 116 -0.21 -12.35 0.25
C VAL A 116 -0.76 -10.93 0.16
N GLN A 117 -1.94 -10.74 -0.46
CA GLN A 117 -2.60 -9.43 -0.52
C GLN A 117 -2.91 -8.87 0.87
N LEU A 118 -3.42 -9.70 1.78
CA LEU A 118 -3.80 -9.27 3.13
C LEU A 118 -2.59 -9.05 4.05
N ASP A 119 -1.56 -9.88 3.92
CA ASP A 119 -0.28 -9.64 4.61
C ASP A 119 0.39 -8.37 4.11
N THR A 120 0.38 -8.12 2.79
CA THR A 120 0.91 -6.88 2.21
C THR A 120 0.10 -5.66 2.66
N TYR A 121 -1.23 -5.80 2.74
CA TYR A 121 -2.11 -4.76 3.29
C TYR A 121 -1.74 -4.40 4.72
N TYR A 122 -1.59 -5.42 5.59
CA TYR A 122 -1.16 -5.22 6.98
C TYR A 122 0.22 -4.56 7.08
N ASN A 123 1.18 -5.06 6.32
CA ASN A 123 2.55 -4.56 6.33
C ASN A 123 2.60 -3.08 5.96
N ALA A 124 1.85 -2.65 4.93
CA ALA A 124 1.74 -1.25 4.56
C ALA A 124 1.22 -0.35 5.71
N HIS A 125 0.33 -0.87 6.56
CA HIS A 125 -0.10 -0.15 7.77
C HIS A 125 1.01 -0.11 8.82
N SER A 126 1.72 -1.22 9.05
CA SER A 126 2.85 -1.28 9.99
C SER A 126 4.05 -0.41 9.60
N TYR A 127 4.14 0.02 8.34
CA TYR A 127 5.21 0.88 7.83
C TYR A 127 4.92 2.36 8.12
N PHE A 128 4.84 2.71 9.40
CA PHE A 128 4.41 4.03 9.87
C PHE A 128 5.45 5.15 9.69
N HIS A 129 6.68 4.86 9.25
CA HIS A 129 7.65 5.91 8.86
C HIS A 129 7.42 6.39 7.42
N LEU A 130 6.57 5.71 6.65
CA LEU A 130 6.16 6.20 5.34
C LEU A 130 5.20 7.38 5.46
N ASP A 131 5.28 8.30 4.50
CA ASP A 131 4.45 9.49 4.37
C ASP A 131 2.99 9.09 4.16
N ASP A 132 2.06 9.88 4.70
CA ASP A 132 0.63 9.56 4.68
C ASP A 132 0.11 9.36 3.26
N TYR A 133 0.59 10.16 2.29
CA TYR A 133 0.16 10.04 0.91
C TYR A 133 0.69 8.75 0.26
N ILE A 134 1.93 8.35 0.56
CA ILE A 134 2.50 7.08 0.10
C ILE A 134 1.74 5.90 0.70
N ARG A 135 1.46 5.93 2.01
CA ARG A 135 0.68 4.87 2.69
C ARG A 135 -0.73 4.78 2.09
N TYR A 136 -1.40 5.91 1.90
CA TYR A 136 -2.71 5.99 1.26
C TYR A 136 -2.72 5.34 -0.12
N LEU A 137 -1.75 5.67 -0.99
CA LEU A 137 -1.64 5.10 -2.33
C LEU A 137 -1.35 3.59 -2.28
N ALA A 138 -0.47 3.15 -1.38
CA ALA A 138 -0.15 1.74 -1.19
C ALA A 138 -1.37 0.92 -0.76
N ILE A 139 -2.06 1.36 0.28
CA ILE A 139 -3.25 0.68 0.84
C ILE A 139 -4.37 0.64 -0.20
N SER A 140 -4.60 1.75 -0.91
CA SER A 140 -5.63 1.86 -1.94
C SER A 140 -5.36 0.97 -3.15
N SER A 141 -4.09 0.76 -3.51
CA SER A 141 -3.73 -0.11 -4.64
C SER A 141 -3.78 -1.59 -4.27
N ILE A 142 -3.28 -1.96 -3.09
CA ILE A 142 -3.38 -3.33 -2.57
C ILE A 142 -4.84 -3.75 -2.49
N SER A 143 -5.73 -2.88 -2.01
CA SER A 143 -7.15 -3.21 -1.84
C SER A 143 -7.89 -3.50 -3.15
N ARG A 144 -7.40 -2.96 -4.28
CA ARG A 144 -7.99 -3.08 -5.63
C ARG A 144 -7.39 -4.18 -6.50
N LEU A 145 -6.27 -4.80 -6.10
CA LEU A 145 -5.53 -5.70 -6.98
C LEU A 145 -6.39 -6.84 -7.57
N CYS A 146 -7.26 -7.44 -6.76
CA CYS A 146 -8.10 -8.56 -7.19
C CYS A 146 -9.32 -8.14 -8.03
N SER A 147 -9.74 -6.86 -7.97
CA SER A 147 -10.90 -6.36 -8.72
C SER A 147 -10.52 -5.56 -9.96
N GLU A 148 -9.41 -4.82 -9.89
CA GLU A 148 -8.93 -3.89 -10.90
C GLU A 148 -7.38 -3.96 -11.00
N PRO A 149 -6.81 -5.11 -11.39
CA PRO A 149 -5.36 -5.36 -11.30
C PRO A 149 -4.52 -4.35 -12.09
N ALA A 150 -4.94 -3.99 -13.31
CA ALA A 150 -4.22 -3.01 -14.11
C ALA A 150 -4.12 -1.64 -13.43
N MET A 151 -5.23 -1.17 -12.83
CA MET A 151 -5.27 0.10 -12.12
C MET A 151 -4.46 0.04 -10.81
N ALA A 152 -4.56 -1.07 -10.07
CA ALA A 152 -3.77 -1.30 -8.87
C ALA A 152 -2.25 -1.25 -9.18
N ILE A 153 -1.82 -1.89 -10.27
CA ILE A 153 -0.42 -1.91 -10.71
C ILE A 153 0.05 -0.51 -11.15
N VAL A 154 -0.79 0.28 -11.81
CA VAL A 154 -0.47 1.68 -12.13
C VAL A 154 -0.26 2.49 -10.86
N ILE A 155 -1.15 2.34 -9.87
CA ILE A 155 -1.02 3.05 -8.59
C ILE A 155 0.20 2.54 -7.81
N PHE A 156 0.54 1.24 -7.85
CA PHE A 156 1.79 0.72 -7.27
C PHE A 156 3.00 1.44 -7.82
N ARG A 157 3.10 1.55 -9.15
CA ARG A 157 4.19 2.29 -9.79
C ARG A 157 4.23 3.74 -9.31
N THR A 158 3.11 4.45 -9.33
CA THR A 158 3.04 5.86 -8.91
C THR A 158 3.46 6.04 -7.45
N CYS A 159 2.97 5.18 -6.55
CA CYS A 159 3.34 5.15 -5.14
C CYS A 159 4.85 5.03 -4.96
N LEU A 160 5.49 4.14 -5.72
CA LEU A 160 6.92 3.91 -5.65
C LEU A 160 7.75 5.06 -6.23
N GLU A 161 7.31 5.65 -7.34
CA GLU A 161 7.97 6.81 -7.93
C GLU A 161 7.97 7.99 -6.95
N ILE A 162 6.81 8.28 -6.34
CA ILE A 162 6.69 9.32 -5.32
C ILE A 162 7.60 9.00 -4.14
N GLY A 163 7.57 7.78 -3.60
CA GLY A 163 8.41 7.42 -2.47
C GLY A 163 9.90 7.55 -2.74
N ILE A 164 10.36 7.22 -3.94
CA ILE A 164 11.75 7.46 -4.31
C ILE A 164 12.07 8.95 -4.33
N TRP A 165 11.24 9.77 -4.95
CA TRP A 165 11.46 11.21 -4.99
C TRP A 165 11.46 11.84 -3.61
N THR A 166 10.51 11.46 -2.75
CA THR A 166 10.39 11.96 -1.38
C THR A 166 11.59 11.59 -0.53
N TYR A 167 12.04 10.32 -0.57
CA TYR A 167 13.06 9.85 0.36
C TYR A 167 14.47 9.93 -0.17
N PHE A 168 14.66 9.88 -1.48
CA PHE A 168 15.97 9.88 -2.10
C PHE A 168 16.25 11.17 -2.85
N GLU A 169 15.56 12.28 -2.58
CA GLU A 169 15.66 13.54 -3.34
C GLU A 169 17.12 14.01 -3.54
N GLU A 170 17.96 13.97 -2.50
CA GLU A 170 19.37 14.35 -2.60
C GLU A 170 20.19 13.42 -3.50
N ASP A 171 19.93 12.11 -3.42
CA ASP A 171 20.56 11.09 -4.25
C ASP A 171 20.05 11.19 -5.69
N ALA A 172 18.75 11.45 -5.85
CA ALA A 172 18.07 11.70 -7.11
C ALA A 172 18.62 12.95 -7.82
N ASN A 173 18.80 14.05 -7.08
CA ASN A 173 19.35 15.31 -7.58
C ASN A 173 20.86 15.22 -7.90
N LYS A 174 21.64 14.43 -7.12
CA LYS A 174 23.05 14.12 -7.44
C LYS A 174 23.18 13.34 -8.74
N ILE A 175 22.24 12.45 -9.02
CA ILE A 175 22.21 11.69 -10.26
C ILE A 175 21.75 12.59 -11.41
N ASN A 176 20.73 13.42 -11.20
CA ASN A 176 20.24 14.40 -12.17
C ASN A 176 21.32 15.41 -12.62
N LYS A 177 22.27 15.77 -11.74
CA LYS A 177 23.44 16.59 -12.11
C LYS A 177 24.48 15.87 -12.99
N ASN A 178 24.61 14.55 -12.85
CA ASN A 178 25.56 13.75 -13.64
C ASN A 178 24.96 13.22 -14.95
N TYR A 179 23.63 13.14 -15.05
CA TYR A 179 22.89 12.72 -16.22
C TYR A 179 21.92 13.85 -16.57
N GLN A 180 22.29 14.69 -17.53
CA GLN A 180 21.49 15.85 -17.97
C GLN A 180 20.07 15.41 -18.37
N LEU A 181 19.11 15.46 -17.44
CA LEU A 181 17.71 15.19 -17.73
C LEU A 181 17.13 16.40 -18.48
N LYS A 182 17.05 16.29 -19.80
CA LYS A 182 16.25 17.22 -20.61
C LYS A 182 14.79 16.81 -20.52
N TYR A 183 13.98 17.69 -19.94
CA TYR A 183 12.53 17.64 -20.10
C TYR A 183 12.19 17.77 -21.59
N ASN A 184 11.65 16.71 -22.20
CA ASN A 184 11.16 16.76 -23.57
C ASN A 184 9.63 16.65 -23.54
N LYS A 185 8.94 17.66 -24.09
CA LYS A 185 7.48 17.81 -24.02
C LYS A 185 6.70 16.67 -24.71
N ASP A 186 7.38 15.85 -25.50
CA ASP A 186 6.78 14.78 -26.32
C ASP A 186 7.02 13.37 -25.77
N SER A 187 7.72 13.22 -24.65
CA SER A 187 7.92 11.95 -23.97
C SER A 187 7.20 11.99 -22.62
N ASP A 188 6.26 11.05 -22.43
CA ASP A 188 5.80 10.59 -21.11
C ASP A 188 6.98 10.54 -20.13
N TRP A 189 6.76 10.69 -18.82
CA TRP A 189 7.76 10.74 -17.73
C TRP A 189 8.75 9.54 -17.66
N GLU A 190 9.46 9.24 -18.74
CA GLU A 190 10.74 8.56 -18.82
C GLU A 190 11.79 9.48 -18.22
N VAL A 191 11.59 9.87 -16.95
CA VAL A 191 12.75 10.03 -16.11
C VAL A 191 13.47 8.69 -16.18
N ASP A 192 14.75 8.77 -16.55
CA ASP A 192 15.69 7.67 -16.63
C ASP A 192 15.98 7.15 -15.21
N LEU A 193 14.95 6.54 -14.62
CA LEU A 193 14.94 5.90 -13.30
C LEU A 193 16.02 4.80 -13.25
N LYS A 194 16.45 4.28 -14.41
CA LYS A 194 17.66 3.46 -14.57
C LYS A 194 18.89 4.18 -14.04
N ASP A 195 19.11 5.44 -14.41
CA ASP A 195 20.26 6.21 -13.95
C ASP A 195 20.10 6.63 -12.48
N LEU A 196 18.89 7.05 -12.06
CA LEU A 196 18.56 7.35 -10.65
C LEU A 196 18.82 6.18 -9.70
N LEU A 197 18.57 4.95 -10.16
CA LEU A 197 18.78 3.76 -9.36
C LEU A 197 20.22 3.25 -9.51
N LYS A 198 20.90 3.51 -10.64
CA LYS A 198 22.33 3.20 -10.83
C LYS A 198 23.22 3.98 -9.87
N GLY A 199 22.87 5.21 -9.54
CA GLY A 199 23.56 5.99 -8.50
C GLY A 199 23.29 5.43 -7.10
N LEU A 200 22.08 4.93 -6.83
CA LEU A 200 21.75 4.23 -5.57
C LEU A 200 22.45 2.87 -5.44
N LYS A 201 22.76 2.21 -6.55
CA LYS A 201 23.58 0.98 -6.62
C LYS A 201 24.99 1.16 -6.07
N ASN A 202 25.53 2.37 -6.13
CA ASN A 202 26.82 2.73 -5.52
C ASN A 202 26.68 3.10 -4.03
N ASN A 203 25.44 3.30 -3.53
CA ASN A 203 25.12 3.80 -2.18
C ASN A 203 24.13 2.90 -1.41
N ARG A 204 24.43 1.60 -1.29
CA ARG A 204 23.92 0.70 -0.22
C ARG A 204 22.52 0.06 -0.38
N LEU A 205 21.96 -0.07 -1.59
CA LEU A 205 20.85 -1.02 -1.83
C LEU A 205 21.38 -2.33 -2.44
N PRO A 206 21.03 -3.52 -1.91
CA PRO A 206 21.49 -4.78 -2.49
C PRO A 206 20.86 -5.00 -3.88
N ARG A 207 21.54 -5.80 -4.72
CA ARG A 207 21.27 -5.93 -6.16
C ARG A 207 19.89 -6.55 -6.48
N LYS A 208 19.30 -7.30 -5.55
CA LYS A 208 18.05 -8.04 -5.76
C LYS A 208 16.83 -7.12 -5.66
N GLU A 209 16.90 -6.16 -4.76
CA GLU A 209 15.89 -5.12 -4.50
C GLU A 209 15.82 -4.11 -5.66
N TYR A 210 16.96 -3.89 -6.31
CA TYR A 210 17.07 -3.09 -7.54
C TYR A 210 16.31 -3.73 -8.72
N ASP A 211 16.47 -5.03 -8.93
CA ASP A 211 15.83 -5.74 -10.04
C ASP A 211 14.29 -5.82 -9.86
N LEU A 212 13.84 -5.98 -8.60
CA LEU A 212 12.42 -5.91 -8.20
C LEU A 212 11.76 -4.59 -8.66
N PHE A 213 12.41 -3.47 -8.38
CA PHE A 213 11.87 -2.15 -8.71
C PHE A 213 11.69 -1.96 -10.24
N PHE A 214 12.64 -2.44 -11.04
CA PHE A 214 12.52 -2.39 -12.51
C PHE A 214 11.35 -3.23 -13.02
N GLN A 215 11.13 -4.39 -12.42
CA GLN A 215 9.99 -5.24 -12.76
C GLN A 215 8.66 -4.51 -12.50
N LEU A 216 8.49 -3.85 -11.34
CA LEU A 216 7.29 -3.06 -11.05
C LEU A 216 7.09 -1.86 -11.97
N LYS A 217 8.16 -1.12 -12.31
CA LYS A 217 8.06 -0.03 -13.28
C LYS A 217 7.61 -0.54 -14.64
N GLU A 218 8.18 -1.65 -15.10
CA GLU A 218 7.78 -2.27 -16.36
C GLU A 218 6.31 -2.72 -16.32
N TYR A 219 5.87 -3.35 -15.22
CA TYR A 219 4.46 -3.72 -15.05
C TYR A 219 3.54 -2.51 -15.09
N GLY A 220 3.88 -1.42 -14.39
CA GLY A 220 3.11 -0.17 -14.38
C GLY A 220 3.05 0.55 -15.73
N ASN A 221 4.18 0.67 -16.42
CA ASN A 221 4.24 1.30 -17.75
C ASN A 221 3.40 0.53 -18.78
N LYS A 222 3.46 -0.80 -18.75
CA LYS A 222 2.68 -1.67 -19.64
C LYS A 222 1.17 -1.58 -19.33
N ALA A 223 0.80 -1.47 -18.05
CA ALA A 223 -0.59 -1.30 -17.63
C ALA A 223 -1.19 0.07 -18.00
N ALA A 224 -0.41 1.15 -17.96
CA ALA A 224 -0.87 2.51 -18.27
C ALA A 224 -1.08 2.78 -19.77
N HIS A 225 -0.41 2.04 -20.65
CA HIS A 225 -0.41 2.29 -22.10
C HIS A 225 -0.69 1.04 -22.94
N PRO A 226 -1.88 0.42 -22.81
CA PRO A 226 -2.18 -0.84 -23.49
C PRO A 226 -2.16 -0.76 -25.04
N GLY A 227 -2.32 0.44 -25.63
CA GLY A 227 -2.42 0.60 -27.09
C GLY A 227 -1.26 1.28 -27.82
N LYS A 228 -0.27 1.85 -27.12
CA LYS A 228 0.90 2.53 -27.75
C LYS A 228 2.10 1.60 -27.97
N ILE A 229 2.07 0.41 -27.37
CA ILE A 229 2.97 -0.69 -27.71
C ILE A 229 2.29 -1.45 -28.85
N LYS A 230 3.00 -1.74 -29.95
CA LYS A 230 2.44 -2.34 -31.21
C LYS A 230 1.74 -3.71 -31.05
N LYS A 231 1.61 -4.21 -29.83
CA LYS A 231 0.77 -5.34 -29.44
C LYS A 231 -0.06 -4.86 -28.25
N GLU A 232 -1.38 -5.01 -28.32
CA GLU A 232 -2.23 -5.04 -27.11
C GLU A 232 -1.51 -5.86 -26.02
N PRO A 233 -1.50 -5.49 -24.73
CA PRO A 233 -0.80 -6.28 -23.74
C PRO A 233 -1.57 -7.59 -23.63
N PRO A 234 -0.96 -8.73 -23.95
CA PRO A 234 -1.68 -10.00 -24.02
C PRO A 234 -1.74 -10.65 -22.63
N TYR A 235 -1.99 -9.88 -21.56
CA TYR A 235 -1.90 -10.40 -20.20
C TYR A 235 -3.25 -10.30 -19.50
N LYS A 236 -3.89 -11.46 -19.35
CA LYS A 236 -4.56 -11.78 -18.08
C LYS A 236 -3.42 -12.04 -17.10
N TYR A 237 -3.21 -11.16 -16.12
CA TYR A 237 -2.36 -11.50 -14.98
C TYR A 237 -2.95 -12.75 -14.34
N ASP A 238 -2.15 -13.81 -14.22
CA ASP A 238 -2.58 -14.95 -13.44
C ASP A 238 -2.30 -14.70 -11.94
N ASP A 239 -2.81 -15.57 -11.08
CA ASP A 239 -2.64 -15.41 -9.63
C ASP A 239 -1.16 -15.42 -9.21
N SER A 240 -0.28 -16.08 -9.98
CA SER A 240 1.16 -16.14 -9.71
C SER A 240 1.83 -14.80 -10.01
N ASP A 241 1.50 -14.19 -11.16
CA ASP A 241 2.02 -12.87 -11.53
C ASP A 241 1.65 -11.83 -10.46
N LEU A 242 0.43 -11.89 -9.94
CA LEU A 242 -0.06 -10.96 -8.92
C LEU A 242 0.60 -11.16 -7.56
N ILE A 243 0.94 -12.40 -7.19
CA ILE A 243 1.73 -12.71 -5.99
C ILE A 243 3.12 -12.10 -6.11
N ASP A 244 3.82 -12.34 -7.21
CA ASP A 244 5.18 -11.81 -7.42
C ASP A 244 5.20 -10.27 -7.39
N ILE A 245 4.19 -9.63 -7.98
CA ILE A 245 4.00 -8.17 -7.94
C ILE A 245 3.80 -7.67 -6.50
N LEU A 246 2.95 -8.35 -5.70
CA LEU A 246 2.71 -7.97 -4.30
C LEU A 246 3.95 -8.13 -3.44
N ASP A 247 4.66 -9.25 -3.56
CA ASP A 247 5.90 -9.51 -2.84
C ASP A 247 6.96 -8.45 -3.18
N CYS A 248 7.04 -8.08 -4.46
CA CYS A 248 7.89 -7.01 -4.91
C CYS A 248 7.52 -5.66 -4.31
N PHE A 249 6.22 -5.33 -4.33
CA PHE A 249 5.72 -4.05 -3.83
C PHE A 249 5.94 -3.94 -2.33
N ASN A 250 5.60 -4.98 -1.57
CA ASN A 250 5.79 -5.07 -0.13
C ASN A 250 7.27 -4.89 0.27
N SER A 251 8.18 -5.60 -0.42
CA SER A 251 9.62 -5.48 -0.20
C SER A 251 10.12 -4.05 -0.45
N THR A 252 9.59 -3.38 -1.47
CA THR A 252 9.97 -2.01 -1.79
C THR A 252 9.46 -1.02 -0.73
N LEU A 253 8.21 -1.15 -0.29
CA LEU A 253 7.65 -0.34 0.80
C LEU A 253 8.45 -0.50 2.09
N PHE A 254 8.86 -1.73 2.43
CA PHE A 254 9.72 -1.99 3.59
C PHE A 254 11.04 -1.21 3.51
N ILE A 255 11.69 -1.20 2.34
CA ILE A 255 12.94 -0.46 2.13
C ILE A 255 12.73 1.04 2.28
N LEU A 256 11.67 1.59 1.67
CA LEU A 256 11.32 3.01 1.80
C LEU A 256 11.10 3.37 3.28
N ASN A 257 10.36 2.54 4.01
CA ASN A 257 10.09 2.72 5.44
C ASN A 257 11.38 2.71 6.27
N LYS A 258 12.28 1.74 6.02
CA LYS A 258 13.58 1.68 6.71
C LYS A 258 14.51 2.83 6.36
N TYR A 259 14.39 3.41 5.17
CA TYR A 259 15.12 4.61 4.82
C TYR A 259 14.57 5.84 5.54
N ALA A 260 13.24 6.01 5.54
CA ALA A 260 12.55 7.09 6.24
C ALA A 260 12.87 7.09 7.75
N GLU A 261 12.83 5.89 8.37
CA GLU A 261 13.24 5.67 9.77
C GLU A 261 14.67 6.18 10.03
N LYS A 262 15.65 5.80 9.18
CA LYS A 262 17.07 6.20 9.34
C LYS A 262 17.32 7.69 9.19
N LYS A 263 16.49 8.39 8.41
CA LYS A 263 16.63 9.82 8.16
C LYS A 263 15.95 10.68 9.22
N ASN A 264 15.25 10.07 10.19
CA ASN A 264 14.38 10.79 11.14
C ASN A 264 13.46 11.77 10.41
N LEU A 265 12.83 11.35 9.32
CA LEU A 265 11.87 12.19 8.57
C LEU A 265 10.51 12.27 9.27
N LEU A 266 10.50 12.28 10.60
CA LEU A 266 9.33 12.42 11.46
C LEU A 266 9.44 13.72 12.26
#